data_AF-A0A0R1HMC5-F1
#
_entry.id   AF-A0A0R1HMC5-F1
#
_cell.length_a   1.000
_cell.length_b   1.000
_cell.length_c   1.000
_cell.angle_alpha   90.00
_cell.angle_beta   90.00
_cell.angle_gamma   90.00
#
_symmetry.space_group_name_H-M   'P 1'
#
loop_
_entity.id
_entity.type
_entity.pdbx_description
1 polymer ?
#
loop_
_entity_poly.entity_id
_entity_poly.type
_entity_poly.pdbx_seq_one_letter_code
_entity_poly.pdbx_strand_id
1 'polypeptide(L)'
;MFKTNAKRRHLFLVAAATLSLGFVSLASHPTQTQAASSKTFSASQTAGLTGYYSSTKAGYAFHWKYLQSSKGIQRVLIFGDFKKPTVMVAVPTKLASQSKDKRTLKFTVKTANSKGKLSKTNYSFYIKKQSATQFTVKLKSYSTGKLPSTSGTAYRFTRTSSSPATKLTNEWTRDALTKTYTKQVNANVEKQYQEALAAGKKVADPKTDATTQAKIKSTVDSAADKGVKQVIKNFNYNV
;
A
#
# COMPACT_ATOMS: atom_id res chain seq x y z
N MET A 1 18.40 48.08 -42.90
CA MET A 1 19.41 47.39 -42.06
C MET A 1 18.70 46.34 -41.22
N PHE A 2 19.19 45.09 -41.30
CA PHE A 2 18.89 43.86 -40.53
C PHE A 2 18.46 44.07 -39.06
N LYS A 3 17.69 43.21 -38.36
CA LYS A 3 17.61 41.74 -38.34
C LYS A 3 16.42 41.27 -37.47
N THR A 4 15.91 40.09 -37.80
CA THR A 4 14.97 39.18 -37.11
C THR A 4 15.31 38.89 -35.65
N ASN A 5 14.31 38.53 -34.80
CA ASN A 5 14.28 37.21 -34.14
C ASN A 5 13.02 36.90 -33.30
N ALA A 6 12.70 35.61 -33.31
CA ALA A 6 11.53 34.95 -32.76
C ALA A 6 11.71 34.44 -31.32
N LYS A 7 10.62 33.82 -30.80
CA LYS A 7 10.56 32.84 -29.67
C LYS A 7 10.71 33.47 -28.26
N ARG A 8 9.98 33.08 -27.22
CA ARG A 8 9.61 31.74 -26.73
C ARG A 8 8.48 31.84 -25.69
N ARG A 9 7.70 30.76 -25.58
CA ARG A 9 6.71 30.49 -24.52
C ARG A 9 7.38 30.39 -23.15
N HIS A 10 6.83 31.05 -22.13
CA HIS A 10 7.22 30.82 -20.73
C HIS A 10 6.20 29.90 -20.05
N LEU A 11 6.60 28.63 -19.92
CA LEU A 11 6.02 27.62 -19.05
C LEU A 11 6.62 27.85 -17.65
N PHE A 12 5.79 28.20 -16.67
CA PHE A 12 6.19 28.27 -15.27
C PHE A 12 6.49 26.85 -14.75
N LEU A 13 7.74 26.62 -14.34
CA LEU A 13 8.24 25.41 -13.70
C LEU A 13 8.68 25.81 -12.29
N VAL A 14 7.87 25.44 -11.29
CA VAL A 14 8.26 25.58 -9.87
C VAL A 14 9.11 24.37 -9.50
N ALA A 15 10.38 24.63 -9.20
CA ALA A 15 11.36 23.66 -8.78
C ALA A 15 11.08 23.14 -7.36
N ALA A 16 11.26 21.84 -7.16
CA ALA A 16 11.21 21.19 -5.85
C ALA A 16 12.61 21.16 -5.24
N ALA A 17 12.75 21.72 -4.03
CA ALA A 17 13.95 21.61 -3.23
C ALA A 17 14.07 20.21 -2.63
N THR A 18 15.19 19.53 -2.91
CA THR A 18 15.64 18.30 -2.27
C THR A 18 16.23 18.59 -0.90
N LEU A 19 15.68 17.96 0.14
CA LEU A 19 16.32 17.82 1.45
C LEU A 19 16.80 16.37 1.59
N SER A 20 18.12 16.21 1.57
CA SER A 20 18.87 15.02 1.93
C SER A 20 18.98 14.91 3.45
N LEU A 21 18.58 13.76 4.00
CA LEU A 21 18.92 13.36 5.37
C LEU A 21 19.37 11.90 5.34
N GLY A 22 20.67 11.71 5.54
CA GLY A 22 21.26 10.41 5.82
C GLY A 22 20.96 9.98 7.24
N PHE A 23 20.87 8.66 7.47
CA PHE A 23 21.01 8.07 8.78
C PHE A 23 21.83 6.79 8.65
N VAL A 24 23.04 6.82 9.23
CA VAL A 24 23.77 5.65 9.69
C VAL A 24 23.27 5.34 11.09
N SER A 25 22.90 4.10 11.36
CA SER A 25 22.94 3.54 12.70
C SER A 25 23.26 2.05 12.63
N LEU A 26 24.53 1.72 12.89
CA LEU A 26 24.93 0.40 13.38
C LEU A 26 24.44 0.27 14.81
N ALA A 27 23.46 -0.60 15.05
CA ALA A 27 23.13 -1.09 16.38
C ALA A 27 23.06 -2.62 16.31
N SER A 28 23.99 -3.25 17.02
CA SER A 28 24.07 -4.67 17.32
C SER A 28 22.71 -5.21 17.76
N HIS A 29 22.15 -6.11 16.96
CA HIS A 29 20.98 -6.88 17.37
C HIS A 29 21.44 -8.01 18.31
N PRO A 30 20.84 -8.19 19.48
CA PRO A 30 21.01 -9.45 20.21
C PRO A 30 20.47 -10.58 19.31
N THR A 31 21.27 -11.64 19.20
CA THR A 31 20.89 -12.89 18.56
C THR A 31 19.54 -13.34 19.10
N GLN A 32 18.58 -13.42 18.19
CA GLN A 32 17.21 -13.83 18.48
C GLN A 32 17.23 -15.29 18.91
N THR A 33 17.27 -15.55 20.22
CA THR A 33 16.94 -16.85 20.79
C THR A 33 15.57 -17.25 20.26
N GLN A 34 15.49 -18.46 19.69
CA GLN A 34 14.26 -19.03 19.13
C GLN A 34 13.18 -19.03 20.22
N ALA A 35 12.27 -18.05 20.15
CA ALA A 35 11.14 -17.97 21.07
C ALA A 35 10.30 -19.23 20.92
N ALA A 36 10.07 -19.90 22.06
CA ALA A 36 9.37 -21.18 22.19
C ALA A 36 8.12 -21.30 21.30
N SER A 37 7.93 -22.52 20.78
CA SER A 37 6.91 -23.01 19.83
C SER A 37 5.45 -22.90 20.33
N SER A 38 5.03 -21.74 20.83
CA SER A 38 3.64 -21.52 21.24
C SER A 38 2.74 -21.49 20.01
N LYS A 39 1.96 -22.57 19.82
CA LYS A 39 0.96 -22.70 18.76
C LYS A 39 -0.42 -22.15 19.13
N THR A 40 -0.57 -21.61 20.34
CA THR A 40 -1.83 -21.12 20.90
C THR A 40 -1.79 -19.61 21.18
N PHE A 41 -2.95 -18.96 21.14
CA PHE A 41 -3.12 -17.57 21.57
C PHE A 41 -3.43 -17.51 23.07
N SER A 42 -2.97 -16.46 23.74
CA SER A 42 -3.44 -16.13 25.09
C SER A 42 -4.75 -15.34 25.04
N ALA A 43 -5.50 -15.32 26.14
CA ALA A 43 -6.78 -14.61 26.22
C ALA A 43 -6.64 -13.10 25.93
N SER A 44 -5.54 -12.48 26.38
CA SER A 44 -5.23 -11.07 26.11
C SER A 44 -5.17 -10.71 24.61
N GLN A 45 -4.83 -11.66 23.75
CA GLN A 45 -4.70 -11.46 22.31
C GLN A 45 -6.05 -11.42 21.57
N THR A 46 -7.15 -11.71 22.26
CA THR A 46 -8.52 -11.54 21.72
C THR A 46 -8.85 -10.06 21.52
N ALA A 47 -8.27 -9.19 22.34
CA ALA A 47 -8.25 -7.75 22.13
C ALA A 47 -7.19 -7.37 21.09
N GLY A 48 -6.93 -8.16 20.04
CA GLY A 48 -6.00 -7.77 18.98
C GLY A 48 -4.54 -8.08 19.27
N LEU A 49 -3.75 -7.95 18.21
CA LEU A 49 -2.39 -8.43 18.14
C LEU A 49 -1.40 -7.27 17.97
N THR A 50 -0.15 -7.50 18.32
CA THR A 50 0.93 -6.52 18.16
C THR A 50 1.88 -6.90 17.03
N GLY A 51 2.54 -5.90 16.46
CA GLY A 51 3.44 -6.06 15.33
C GLY A 51 2.72 -6.14 13.98
N TYR A 52 3.51 -6.38 12.94
CA TYR A 52 3.07 -6.46 11.56
C TYR A 52 2.99 -7.91 11.11
N TYR A 53 1.95 -8.25 10.37
CA TYR A 53 1.75 -9.58 9.81
C TYR A 53 1.88 -9.45 8.29
N SER A 54 2.90 -10.06 7.70
CA SER A 54 3.18 -9.92 6.27
C SER A 54 3.31 -11.26 5.55
N SER A 55 2.88 -11.29 4.29
CA SER A 55 3.10 -12.39 3.37
C SER A 55 3.64 -11.85 2.05
N THR A 56 4.94 -12.03 1.82
CA THR A 56 5.60 -11.65 0.56
C THR A 56 4.95 -12.31 -0.64
N LYS A 57 4.63 -13.62 -0.55
CA LYS A 57 3.94 -14.35 -1.62
C LYS A 57 2.59 -13.72 -2.00
N ALA A 58 1.83 -13.27 -1.00
CA ALA A 58 0.56 -12.58 -1.25
C ALA A 58 0.74 -11.12 -1.69
N GLY A 59 1.93 -10.54 -1.49
CA GLY A 59 2.16 -9.10 -1.56
C GLY A 59 1.22 -8.35 -0.60
N TYR A 60 1.08 -8.84 0.62
CA TYR A 60 0.06 -8.39 1.56
C TYR A 60 0.61 -8.23 2.97
N ALA A 61 0.16 -7.21 3.69
CA ALA A 61 0.41 -7.10 5.11
C ALA A 61 -0.75 -6.46 5.86
N PHE A 62 -0.78 -6.65 7.17
CA PHE A 62 -1.70 -5.96 8.06
C PHE A 62 -1.13 -5.80 9.46
N HIS A 63 -1.65 -4.83 10.21
CA HIS A 63 -1.32 -4.64 11.61
C HIS A 63 -2.44 -3.91 12.35
N TRP A 64 -2.38 -3.92 13.68
CA TRP A 64 -3.24 -3.10 14.52
C TRP A 64 -2.54 -1.77 14.81
N LYS A 65 -3.34 -0.72 14.99
CA LYS A 65 -2.87 0.60 15.41
C LYS A 65 -3.91 1.23 16.34
N TYR A 66 -3.46 1.94 17.37
CA TYR A 66 -4.31 2.80 18.16
C TYR A 66 -4.35 4.19 17.53
N LEU A 67 -5.55 4.70 17.28
CA LEU A 67 -5.80 6.03 16.74
C LEU A 67 -6.50 6.86 17.81
N GLN A 68 -5.98 8.05 18.07
CA GLN A 68 -6.64 9.01 18.93
C GLN A 68 -7.63 9.85 18.10
N SER A 69 -8.84 10.02 18.61
CA SER A 69 -9.85 10.90 18.07
C SER A 69 -10.42 11.77 19.19
N SER A 70 -11.24 12.78 18.82
CA SER A 70 -12.00 13.57 19.81
C SER A 70 -12.93 12.74 20.67
N LYS A 71 -13.25 11.51 20.26
CA LYS A 71 -14.10 10.54 20.98
C LYS A 71 -13.29 9.50 21.77
N GLY A 72 -11.97 9.69 21.88
CA GLY A 72 -11.06 8.80 22.59
C GLY A 72 -10.17 7.95 21.66
N ILE A 73 -9.45 7.02 22.28
CA ILE A 73 -8.51 6.11 21.61
C ILE A 73 -9.28 4.90 21.06
N GLN A 74 -9.21 4.69 19.76
CA GLN A 74 -9.80 3.54 19.07
C GLN A 74 -8.72 2.69 18.41
N ARG A 75 -8.79 1.38 18.62
CA ARG A 75 -7.93 0.45 17.89
C ARG A 75 -8.51 0.12 16.52
N VAL A 76 -7.70 0.24 15.49
CA VAL A 76 -8.04 -0.11 14.10
C VAL A 76 -7.11 -1.21 13.58
N LEU A 77 -7.52 -1.86 12.51
CA LEU A 77 -6.67 -2.68 11.65
C LEU A 77 -6.37 -1.91 10.38
N ILE A 78 -5.14 -2.01 9.93
CA ILE A 78 -4.70 -1.46 8.66
C ILE A 78 -4.30 -2.62 7.78
N PHE A 79 -4.89 -2.68 6.60
CA PHE A 79 -4.71 -3.71 5.59
C PHE A 79 -4.00 -3.09 4.39
N GLY A 80 -2.95 -3.73 3.89
CA GLY A 80 -2.23 -3.31 2.68
C GLY A 80 -2.14 -4.44 1.66
N ASP A 81 -2.75 -4.25 0.48
CA ASP A 81 -2.46 -5.03 -0.73
C ASP A 81 -1.41 -4.25 -1.53
N PHE A 82 -0.20 -4.78 -1.61
CA PHE A 82 0.92 -4.13 -2.29
C PHE A 82 1.00 -4.51 -3.77
N LYS A 83 0.33 -5.60 -4.18
CA LYS A 83 0.15 -5.98 -5.60
C LYS A 83 -0.96 -5.18 -6.27
N LYS A 84 -2.00 -4.83 -5.52
CA LYS A 84 -3.02 -3.84 -5.91
C LYS A 84 -2.92 -2.66 -4.95
N PRO A 85 -2.15 -1.60 -5.27
CA PRO A 85 -1.68 -0.55 -4.35
C PRO A 85 -2.78 0.13 -3.51
N THR A 86 -3.28 -0.57 -2.49
CA THR A 86 -4.48 -0.19 -1.75
C THR A 86 -4.26 -0.44 -0.28
N VAL A 87 -4.60 0.59 0.50
CA VAL A 87 -4.58 0.54 1.96
C VAL A 87 -6.01 0.75 2.45
N MET A 88 -6.47 -0.13 3.32
CA MET A 88 -7.81 -0.09 3.89
C MET A 88 -7.72 -0.10 5.41
N VAL A 89 -8.51 0.76 6.04
CA VAL A 89 -8.67 0.79 7.49
C VAL A 89 -9.96 0.05 7.85
N ALA A 90 -9.91 -0.75 8.92
CA ALA A 90 -11.07 -1.42 9.47
C ALA A 90 -11.11 -1.31 10.99
N VAL A 91 -12.31 -1.30 11.53
CA VAL A 91 -12.57 -1.17 12.96
C VAL A 91 -13.14 -2.48 13.48
N PRO A 92 -12.51 -3.14 14.47
CA PRO A 92 -13.12 -4.27 15.18
C PRO A 92 -14.46 -3.87 15.78
N THR A 93 -15.48 -4.70 15.55
CA THR A 93 -16.81 -4.46 16.16
C THR A 93 -16.95 -5.12 17.52
N LYS A 94 -16.04 -6.03 17.86
CA LYS A 94 -15.97 -6.78 19.13
C LYS A 94 -14.59 -7.38 19.33
N LEU A 95 -14.35 -7.92 20.53
CA LEU A 95 -13.21 -8.80 20.78
C LEU A 95 -13.25 -10.03 19.86
N ALA A 96 -12.07 -10.51 19.46
CA ALA A 96 -11.98 -11.70 18.65
C ALA A 96 -12.43 -12.93 19.44
N SER A 97 -13.23 -13.80 18.81
CA SER A 97 -13.56 -15.08 19.43
C SER A 97 -12.42 -16.08 19.21
N GLN A 98 -12.09 -16.84 20.24
CA GLN A 98 -11.03 -17.83 20.22
C GLN A 98 -11.59 -19.26 20.03
N SER A 99 -10.93 -20.08 19.21
CA SER A 99 -11.28 -21.50 19.07
C SER A 99 -11.00 -22.30 20.34
N LYS A 100 -11.66 -23.46 20.51
CA LYS A 100 -11.48 -24.35 21.68
C LYS A 100 -10.01 -24.76 21.89
N ASP A 101 -9.32 -25.08 20.80
CA ASP A 101 -7.88 -25.43 20.81
C ASP A 101 -6.94 -24.22 21.00
N LYS A 102 -7.51 -23.01 21.12
CA LYS A 102 -6.81 -21.73 21.27
C LYS A 102 -5.89 -21.38 20.10
N ARG A 103 -5.95 -22.08 18.97
CA ARG A 103 -5.05 -21.88 17.81
C ARG A 103 -5.58 -20.87 16.80
N THR A 104 -6.84 -20.51 16.85
CA THR A 104 -7.49 -19.62 15.87
C THR A 104 -8.20 -18.47 16.58
N LEU A 105 -7.97 -17.26 16.07
CA LEU A 105 -8.77 -16.07 16.40
C LEU A 105 -9.66 -15.72 15.22
N LYS A 106 -10.94 -15.43 15.49
CA LYS A 106 -11.89 -14.86 14.53
C LYS A 106 -12.10 -13.40 14.85
N PHE A 107 -11.70 -12.53 13.95
CA PHE A 107 -11.99 -11.10 14.03
C PHE A 107 -13.24 -10.78 13.24
N THR A 108 -14.05 -9.85 13.75
CA THR A 108 -15.16 -9.23 13.02
C THR A 108 -14.93 -7.72 12.99
N VAL A 109 -14.95 -7.14 11.80
CA VAL A 109 -14.59 -5.74 11.54
C VAL A 109 -15.60 -5.08 10.60
N LYS A 110 -15.67 -3.76 10.63
CA LYS A 110 -16.26 -2.92 9.58
C LYS A 110 -15.17 -2.12 8.90
N THR A 111 -15.22 -2.00 7.58
CA THR A 111 -14.23 -1.20 6.83
C THR A 111 -14.61 0.27 6.90
N ALA A 112 -13.62 1.16 6.92
CA ALA A 112 -13.82 2.59 6.87
C ALA A 112 -13.54 3.11 5.45
N ASN A 113 -14.35 4.04 4.98
CA ASN A 113 -14.05 4.78 3.75
C ASN A 113 -13.06 5.93 4.03
N SER A 114 -12.69 6.68 2.98
CA SER A 114 -11.77 7.83 3.08
C SER A 114 -12.25 8.97 3.98
N LYS A 115 -13.56 9.04 4.26
CA LYS A 115 -14.18 10.01 5.18
C LYS A 115 -14.32 9.46 6.61
N GLY A 116 -13.77 8.27 6.89
CA GLY A 116 -13.88 7.60 8.18
C GLY A 116 -15.25 6.97 8.47
N LYS A 117 -16.18 6.97 7.49
CA LYS A 117 -17.50 6.35 7.66
C LYS A 117 -17.37 4.83 7.54
N LEU A 118 -17.93 4.11 8.51
CA LEU A 118 -17.92 2.65 8.54
C LEU A 118 -18.92 2.03 7.58
N SER A 119 -18.56 0.88 7.02
CA SER A 119 -19.45 0.02 6.22
C SER A 119 -20.66 -0.45 7.05
N LYS A 120 -21.79 -0.67 6.37
CA LYS A 120 -22.96 -1.31 7.01
C LYS A 120 -22.69 -2.79 7.30
N THR A 121 -21.95 -3.45 6.41
CA THR A 121 -21.67 -4.88 6.47
C THR A 121 -20.52 -5.20 7.40
N ASN A 122 -20.72 -6.23 8.23
CA ASN A 122 -19.66 -6.85 9.03
C ASN A 122 -18.86 -7.82 8.16
N TYR A 123 -17.55 -7.79 8.34
CA TYR A 123 -16.62 -8.67 7.68
C TYR A 123 -15.87 -9.50 8.71
N SER A 124 -15.68 -10.79 8.45
CA SER A 124 -14.99 -11.68 9.39
C SER A 124 -13.84 -12.41 8.74
N PHE A 125 -12.81 -12.70 9.54
CA PHE A 125 -11.65 -13.45 9.10
C PHE A 125 -10.97 -14.21 10.23
N TYR A 126 -10.19 -15.22 9.84
CA TYR A 126 -9.46 -16.06 10.77
C TYR A 126 -7.96 -15.79 10.70
N ILE A 127 -7.31 -15.79 11.86
CA ILE A 127 -5.87 -15.94 11.99
C ILE A 127 -5.61 -17.23 12.76
N LYS A 128 -4.96 -18.19 12.11
CA LYS A 128 -4.53 -19.45 12.73
C LYS A 128 -3.05 -19.38 13.06
N LYS A 129 -2.67 -19.61 14.31
CA LYS A 129 -1.28 -19.63 14.77
C LYS A 129 -0.61 -20.96 14.41
N GLN A 130 0.55 -20.87 13.77
CA GLN A 130 1.40 -22.00 13.41
C GLN A 130 2.61 -22.11 14.32
N SER A 131 3.19 -20.96 14.71
CA SER A 131 4.24 -20.82 15.72
C SER A 131 4.15 -19.42 16.35
N ALA A 132 5.15 -19.03 17.15
CA ALA A 132 5.23 -17.69 17.73
C ALA A 132 5.23 -16.56 16.67
N THR A 133 5.82 -16.82 15.49
CA THR A 133 5.99 -15.83 14.42
C THR A 133 5.27 -16.19 13.13
N GLN A 134 4.79 -17.44 12.98
CA GLN A 134 4.14 -17.91 11.76
C GLN A 134 2.63 -18.10 11.94
N PHE A 135 1.87 -17.59 10.98
CA PHE A 135 0.41 -17.58 10.99
C PHE A 135 -0.14 -17.99 9.63
N THR A 136 -1.37 -18.49 9.61
CA THR A 136 -2.14 -18.71 8.38
C THR A 136 -3.35 -17.81 8.38
N VAL A 137 -3.52 -17.07 7.28
CA VAL A 137 -4.65 -16.19 7.04
C VAL A 137 -5.14 -16.44 5.63
N LYS A 138 -6.46 -16.57 5.44
CA LYS A 138 -7.04 -16.68 4.10
C LYS A 138 -7.28 -15.29 3.55
N LEU A 139 -6.96 -15.05 2.29
CA LEU A 139 -7.27 -13.81 1.59
C LEU A 139 -8.31 -14.10 0.51
N LYS A 140 -9.34 -13.26 0.42
CA LYS A 140 -10.31 -13.26 -0.68
C LYS A 140 -10.08 -12.03 -1.56
N SER A 141 -10.08 -12.23 -2.87
CA SER A 141 -9.97 -11.17 -3.86
C SER A 141 -11.30 -10.47 -4.09
N TYR A 142 -11.26 -9.16 -4.15
CA TYR A 142 -12.35 -8.26 -4.54
C TYR A 142 -11.86 -7.34 -5.67
N SER A 143 -12.78 -6.58 -6.27
CA SER A 143 -12.43 -5.56 -7.27
C SER A 143 -11.40 -4.57 -6.72
N THR A 144 -11.61 -4.10 -5.49
CA THR A 144 -10.79 -3.11 -4.79
C THR A 144 -9.50 -3.63 -4.17
N GLY A 145 -9.20 -4.93 -4.24
CA GLY A 145 -8.03 -5.52 -3.56
C GLY A 145 -8.34 -6.83 -2.86
N LYS A 146 -7.38 -7.38 -2.11
CA LYS A 146 -7.60 -8.54 -1.23
C LYS A 146 -7.92 -8.11 0.20
N LEU A 147 -8.70 -8.91 0.89
CA LEU A 147 -8.92 -8.78 2.34
C LEU A 147 -8.83 -10.14 3.04
N PRO A 148 -8.31 -10.20 4.28
CA PRO A 148 -8.33 -11.41 5.11
C PRO A 148 -9.76 -11.92 5.27
N SER A 149 -10.11 -13.15 4.97
CA SER A 149 -11.49 -13.65 4.97
C SER A 149 -11.62 -14.98 5.71
N THR A 150 -12.84 -15.46 5.94
CA THR A 150 -13.10 -16.85 6.36
C THR A 150 -12.95 -17.85 5.22
N SER A 151 -12.99 -17.39 3.97
CA SER A 151 -12.85 -18.17 2.73
C SER A 151 -11.71 -17.63 1.85
N GLY A 152 -11.48 -18.23 0.68
CA GLY A 152 -10.40 -17.83 -0.23
C GLY A 152 -9.08 -18.57 0.03
N THR A 153 -7.99 -18.02 -0.51
CA THR A 153 -6.69 -18.69 -0.57
C THR A 153 -5.92 -18.49 0.73
N ALA A 154 -5.43 -19.58 1.32
CA ALA A 154 -4.61 -19.53 2.53
C ALA A 154 -3.17 -19.12 2.21
N TYR A 155 -2.64 -18.16 2.95
CA TYR A 155 -1.23 -17.75 2.89
C TYR A 155 -0.56 -17.86 4.25
N ARG A 156 0.75 -18.09 4.23
CA ARG A 156 1.60 -17.97 5.43
C ARG A 156 1.97 -16.52 5.64
N PHE A 157 1.80 -16.07 6.88
CA PHE A 157 2.12 -14.73 7.35
C PHE A 157 3.19 -14.82 8.43
N THR A 158 4.21 -13.97 8.31
CA THR A 158 5.24 -13.79 9.33
C THR A 158 4.93 -12.54 10.14
N ARG A 159 4.99 -12.66 11.47
CA ARG A 159 4.91 -11.52 12.39
C ARG A 159 6.30 -10.89 12.56
N THR A 160 6.39 -9.58 12.36
CA THR A 160 7.60 -8.77 12.55
C THR A 160 7.31 -7.57 13.45
N SER A 161 8.34 -7.06 14.12
CA SER A 161 8.27 -5.81 14.89
C SER A 161 8.35 -4.57 13.99
N SER A 162 9.14 -4.65 12.92
CA SER A 162 9.31 -3.59 11.93
C SER A 162 8.28 -3.66 10.81
N SER A 163 7.98 -2.48 10.24
CA SER A 163 7.02 -2.38 9.14
C SER A 163 7.57 -3.04 7.86
N PRO A 164 6.78 -3.91 7.21
CA PRO A 164 7.15 -4.51 5.93
C PRO A 164 6.88 -3.59 4.73
N ALA A 165 6.33 -2.38 4.95
CA ALA A 165 5.81 -1.52 3.89
C ALA A 165 6.84 -1.23 2.79
N THR A 166 8.02 -0.73 3.16
CA THR A 166 9.08 -0.38 2.20
C THR A 166 9.50 -1.59 1.36
N LYS A 167 9.69 -2.75 1.99
CA LYS A 167 10.04 -3.99 1.29
C LYS A 167 8.96 -4.37 0.29
N LEU A 168 7.70 -4.43 0.74
CA LEU A 168 6.60 -4.85 -0.12
C LEU A 168 6.28 -3.84 -1.22
N THR A 169 6.48 -2.55 -0.98
CA THR A 169 6.30 -1.54 -2.03
C THR A 169 7.36 -1.61 -3.11
N ASN A 170 8.62 -1.84 -2.73
CA ASN A 170 9.71 -2.01 -3.68
C ASN A 170 9.53 -3.28 -4.52
N GLU A 171 9.03 -4.35 -3.91
CA GLU A 171 8.84 -5.64 -4.59
C GLU A 171 7.59 -5.66 -5.50
N TRP A 172 6.49 -5.02 -5.10
CA TRP A 172 5.20 -5.18 -5.80
C TRP A 172 4.55 -3.87 -6.25
N THR A 173 4.60 -2.83 -5.41
CA THR A 173 3.78 -1.63 -5.63
C THR A 173 4.34 -0.73 -6.71
N ARG A 174 5.66 -0.58 -6.80
CA ARG A 174 6.28 0.29 -7.81
C ARG A 174 5.88 -0.14 -9.23
N ASP A 175 6.09 -1.42 -9.55
CA ASP A 175 5.73 -1.97 -10.87
C ASP A 175 4.22 -1.83 -11.16
N ALA A 176 3.36 -2.14 -10.19
CA ALA A 176 1.91 -1.99 -10.35
C ALA A 176 1.49 -0.52 -10.64
N LEU A 177 2.11 0.44 -9.95
CA LEU A 177 1.87 1.87 -10.17
C LEU A 177 2.42 2.33 -11.52
N THR A 178 3.65 1.95 -11.87
CA THR A 178 4.27 2.25 -13.16
C THR A 178 3.37 1.80 -14.31
N LYS A 179 2.89 0.53 -14.29
CA LYS A 179 1.95 0.02 -15.32
C LYS A 179 0.66 0.84 -15.41
N THR A 180 0.09 1.20 -14.27
CA THR A 180 -1.15 1.98 -14.19
C THR A 180 -0.95 3.39 -14.76
N TYR A 181 0.10 4.09 -14.32
CA TYR A 181 0.38 5.45 -14.76
C TYR A 181 0.84 5.50 -16.21
N THR A 182 1.62 4.53 -16.71
CA THR A 182 1.96 4.44 -18.14
C THR A 182 0.70 4.37 -18.99
N LYS A 183 -0.27 3.51 -18.62
CA LYS A 183 -1.54 3.40 -19.36
C LYS A 183 -2.31 4.72 -19.37
N GLN A 184 -2.40 5.40 -18.22
CA GLN A 184 -3.11 6.67 -18.10
C GLN A 184 -2.44 7.80 -18.88
N VAL A 185 -1.12 7.94 -18.75
CA VAL A 185 -0.34 8.98 -19.44
C VAL A 185 -0.37 8.74 -20.95
N ASN A 186 -0.17 7.50 -21.41
CA ASN A 186 -0.25 7.19 -22.85
C ASN A 186 -1.63 7.48 -23.43
N ALA A 187 -2.72 7.14 -22.72
CA ALA A 187 -4.07 7.45 -23.17
C ALA A 187 -4.30 8.96 -23.28
N ASN A 188 -3.81 9.75 -22.33
CA ASN A 188 -3.91 11.21 -22.36
C ASN A 188 -3.08 11.83 -23.49
N VAL A 189 -1.86 11.33 -23.71
CA VAL A 189 -0.98 11.81 -24.80
C VAL A 189 -1.57 11.46 -26.16
N GLU A 190 -2.08 10.24 -26.34
CA GLU A 190 -2.77 9.82 -27.57
C GLU A 190 -3.98 10.72 -27.84
N LYS A 191 -4.79 11.01 -26.83
CA LYS A 191 -5.92 11.93 -26.96
C LYS A 191 -5.47 13.32 -27.45
N GLN A 192 -4.42 13.88 -26.85
CA GLN A 192 -3.88 15.19 -27.26
C GLN A 192 -3.28 15.17 -28.67
N TYR A 193 -2.68 14.05 -29.08
CA TYR A 193 -2.16 13.85 -30.43
C TYR A 193 -3.29 13.85 -31.46
N GLN A 194 -4.36 13.09 -31.24
CA GLN A 194 -5.52 13.04 -32.13
C GLN A 194 -6.23 14.41 -32.23
N GLU A 195 -6.38 15.13 -31.13
CA GLU A 195 -6.92 16.51 -31.12
C GLU A 195 -6.06 17.48 -31.94
N ALA A 196 -4.73 17.32 -31.89
CA ALA A 196 -3.82 18.16 -32.67
C ALA A 196 -3.87 17.85 -34.17
N LEU A 197 -3.95 16.57 -34.56
CA LEU A 197 -4.14 16.16 -35.96
C LEU A 197 -5.46 16.68 -36.51
N ALA A 198 -6.56 16.56 -35.76
CA ALA A 198 -7.88 17.07 -36.15
C ALA A 198 -7.87 18.60 -36.33
N ALA A 199 -7.04 19.32 -35.58
CA ALA A 199 -6.81 20.76 -35.72
C ALA A 199 -5.84 21.13 -36.87
N GLY A 200 -5.44 20.18 -37.72
CA GLY A 200 -4.53 20.40 -38.85
C GLY A 200 -3.07 20.64 -38.45
N LYS A 201 -2.69 20.38 -37.19
CA LYS A 201 -1.32 20.59 -36.72
C LYS A 201 -0.43 19.42 -37.14
N LYS A 202 0.77 19.74 -37.64
CA LYS A 202 1.83 18.74 -37.83
C LYS A 202 2.51 18.47 -36.48
N VAL A 203 2.16 17.35 -35.86
CA VAL A 203 2.74 16.87 -34.60
C VAL A 203 3.40 15.51 -34.83
N ALA A 204 4.51 15.24 -34.15
CA ALA A 204 5.17 13.94 -34.22
C ALA A 204 4.33 12.87 -33.51
N ASP A 205 4.40 11.62 -33.99
CA ASP A 205 3.71 10.50 -33.34
C ASP A 205 4.33 10.27 -31.94
N PRO A 206 3.54 10.38 -30.87
CA PRO A 206 4.04 10.23 -29.51
C PRO A 206 4.64 8.85 -29.24
N LYS A 207 4.30 7.80 -30.00
CA LYS A 207 4.82 6.43 -29.83
C LYS A 207 6.25 6.27 -30.31
N THR A 208 6.66 7.05 -31.31
CA THR A 208 7.99 6.96 -31.93
C THR A 208 8.87 8.16 -31.59
N ASP A 209 8.30 9.28 -31.12
CA ASP A 209 9.07 10.43 -30.67
C ASP A 209 9.80 10.17 -29.34
N ALA A 210 11.13 10.08 -29.43
CA ALA A 210 12.00 9.79 -28.28
C ALA A 210 11.86 10.82 -27.14
N THR A 211 11.66 12.10 -27.48
CA THR A 211 11.50 13.17 -26.48
C THR A 211 10.22 12.99 -25.68
N THR A 212 9.12 12.68 -26.37
CA THR A 212 7.82 12.40 -25.76
C THR A 212 7.89 11.14 -24.92
N GLN A 213 8.50 10.06 -25.40
CA GLN A 213 8.69 8.82 -24.63
C GLN A 213 9.53 9.03 -23.35
N ALA A 214 10.61 9.83 -23.42
CA ALA A 214 11.39 10.17 -22.24
C ALA A 214 10.58 10.97 -21.21
N LYS A 215 9.75 11.92 -21.67
CA LYS A 215 8.86 12.71 -20.81
C LYS A 215 7.77 11.87 -20.17
N ILE A 216 7.16 10.94 -20.92
CA ILE A 216 6.21 9.96 -20.39
C ILE A 216 6.87 9.15 -19.28
N LYS A 217 8.06 8.57 -19.55
CA LYS A 217 8.80 7.78 -18.56
C LYS A 217 9.09 8.58 -17.28
N SER A 218 9.63 9.80 -17.40
CA SER A 218 9.94 10.65 -16.25
C SER A 218 8.69 11.01 -15.43
N THR A 219 7.57 11.29 -16.10
CA THR A 219 6.28 11.58 -15.46
C THR A 219 5.75 10.36 -14.70
N VAL A 220 5.81 9.19 -15.33
CA VAL A 220 5.38 7.91 -14.74
C VAL A 220 6.24 7.56 -13.52
N ASP A 221 7.57 7.66 -13.63
CA ASP A 221 8.49 7.34 -12.54
C ASP A 221 8.24 8.26 -11.33
N SER A 222 8.08 9.57 -11.58
CA SER A 222 7.77 10.55 -10.53
C SER A 222 6.42 10.28 -9.85
N ALA A 223 5.40 9.89 -10.62
CA ALA A 223 4.08 9.55 -10.08
C ALA A 223 4.13 8.24 -9.28
N ALA A 224 4.84 7.22 -9.78
CA ALA A 224 5.04 5.96 -9.08
C ALA A 224 5.79 6.16 -7.75
N ASP A 225 6.82 7.00 -7.72
CA ASP A 225 7.56 7.35 -6.50
C ASP A 225 6.66 8.01 -5.44
N LYS A 226 5.86 8.98 -5.86
CA LYS A 226 4.87 9.64 -4.98
C LYS A 226 3.85 8.63 -4.47
N GLY A 227 3.34 7.76 -5.33
CA GLY A 227 2.38 6.72 -4.96
C GLY A 227 2.96 5.70 -3.97
N VAL A 228 4.21 5.25 -4.17
CA VAL A 228 4.93 4.38 -3.22
C VAL A 228 5.03 5.05 -1.85
N LYS A 229 5.50 6.30 -1.79
CA LYS A 229 5.59 7.06 -0.53
C LYS A 229 4.24 7.17 0.15
N GLN A 230 3.17 7.43 -0.60
CA GLN A 230 1.81 7.52 -0.06
C GLN A 230 1.32 6.17 0.49
N VAL A 231 1.56 5.05 -0.20
CA VAL A 231 1.21 3.71 0.28
C VAL A 231 1.94 3.39 1.57
N ILE A 232 3.24 3.69 1.67
CA ILE A 232 4.02 3.53 2.91
C ILE A 232 3.44 4.37 4.04
N LYS A 233 3.17 5.67 3.78
CA LYS A 233 2.60 6.60 4.76
C LYS A 233 1.24 6.08 5.28
N ASN A 234 0.35 5.72 4.37
CA ASN A 234 -1.00 5.23 4.69
C ASN A 234 -0.96 3.92 5.45
N PHE A 235 -0.12 2.97 5.04
CA PHE A 235 -0.02 1.67 5.71
C PHE A 235 0.51 1.84 7.13
N ASN A 236 1.56 2.64 7.35
CA ASN A 236 2.09 2.86 8.70
C ASN A 236 1.21 3.75 9.58
N TYR A 237 0.25 4.45 8.96
CA TYR A 237 -0.53 5.50 9.61
C TYR A 237 0.38 6.54 10.30
N ASN A 238 1.44 6.93 9.60
CA ASN A 238 2.26 8.07 9.98
C ASN A 238 1.48 9.30 9.48
N VAL A 239 0.66 9.91 10.34
CA VAL A 239 -0.10 11.11 9.99
C VAL A 239 0.85 12.29 9.94
#